data_AF-A0A643CIG3-F1
#
_entry.id   AF-A0A643CIG3-F1
#
_cell.length_a   1.000
_cell.length_b   1.000
_cell.length_c   1.000
_cell.angle_alpha   90.00
_cell.angle_beta   90.00
_cell.angle_gamma   90.00
#
_symmetry.space_group_name_H-M   'P 1'
#
loop_
_entity.id
_entity.type
_entity.pdbx_description
1 polymer ?
#
loop_
_entity_poly.entity_id
_entity_poly.type
_entity_poly.pdbx_seq_one_letter_code
_entity_poly.pdbx_strand_id
1 'polypeptide(L)' 'MSSQICQNYSIEMEAAVNRLVNLHLRASYTYLSLGFYFDRDEVPLEGIGHFFRELAKEKCEGAECV' A
#
# COMPACT_ATOMS: atom_id res chain seq x y z
N MET A 1 -7.27 -23.13 15.02
CA MET A 1 -8.39 -23.54 14.15
C MET A 1 -7.90 -23.54 12.72
N SER A 2 -8.16 -24.59 11.95
CA SER A 2 -7.81 -24.67 10.53
C SER A 2 -8.98 -24.18 9.67
N SER A 3 -8.70 -23.34 8.67
CA SER A 3 -9.71 -22.93 7.69
C SER A 3 -10.19 -24.14 6.90
N GLN A 4 -11.51 -24.28 6.72
CA GLN A 4 -12.11 -25.37 5.94
C GLN A 4 -11.80 -25.27 4.44
N ILE A 5 -11.38 -24.09 3.97
CA ILE A 5 -11.19 -23.76 2.55
C ILE A 5 -9.70 -23.84 2.15
N CYS A 6 -8.81 -23.92 3.13
CA CYS A 6 -7.36 -23.91 2.93
C CYS A 6 -6.89 -25.27 2.38
N GLN A 7 -6.61 -25.33 1.07
CA GLN A 7 -6.17 -26.51 0.34
C GLN A 7 -4.83 -26.20 -0.33
N ASN A 8 -3.81 -27.03 -0.14
CA ASN A 8 -2.46 -26.86 -0.72
C ASN A 8 -1.76 -25.51 -0.42
N TYR A 9 -2.15 -24.82 0.65
CA TYR A 9 -1.56 -23.53 1.04
C TYR A 9 -0.57 -23.72 2.20
N SER A 10 0.72 -23.53 1.91
CA SER A 10 1.78 -23.65 2.90
C SER A 10 1.79 -22.44 3.85
N ILE A 11 2.25 -22.66 5.08
CA ILE A 11 2.51 -21.59 6.06
C ILE A 11 3.47 -20.54 5.49
N GLU A 12 4.43 -20.96 4.66
CA GLU A 12 5.35 -20.02 4.00
C GLU A 12 4.65 -19.12 2.98
N MET A 13 3.66 -19.65 2.26
CA MET A 13 2.83 -18.85 1.35
C MET A 13 1.96 -17.87 2.14
N GLU A 14 1.38 -18.30 3.25
CA GLU A 14 0.63 -17.42 4.16
C GLU A 14 1.50 -16.27 4.68
N ALA A 15 2.72 -16.57 5.10
CA ALA A 15 3.67 -15.57 5.54
C ALA A 15 4.08 -14.62 4.40
N ALA A 16 4.25 -15.13 3.18
CA ALA A 16 4.60 -14.32 2.01
C ALA A 16 3.47 -13.34 1.62
N VAL A 17 2.22 -13.81 1.60
CA VAL A 17 1.04 -12.96 1.35
C VAL A 17 0.92 -11.86 2.40
N ASN A 18 1.06 -12.21 3.68
CA ASN A 18 1.03 -11.22 4.77
C ASN A 18 2.15 -10.18 4.67
N ARG A 19 3.34 -10.59 4.23
CA ARG A 19 4.45 -9.66 3.97
C ARG A 19 4.15 -8.74 2.79
N LEU A 20 3.53 -9.27 1.74
CA LEU A 20 3.15 -8.50 0.56
C LEU A 20 2.10 -7.43 0.89
N VAL A 21 1.04 -7.80 1.62
CA VAL A 21 0.02 -6.84 2.11
C VAL A 21 0.68 -5.72 2.92
N ASN A 22 1.55 -6.06 3.87
CA ASN A 22 2.26 -5.05 4.67
C ASN A 22 3.17 -4.15 3.82
N LEU A 23 3.80 -4.69 2.77
CA LEU A 23 4.61 -3.91 1.85
C LEU A 23 3.76 -2.89 1.09
N HIS A 24 2.59 -3.30 0.59
CA HIS A 24 1.64 -2.40 -0.07
C HIS A 24 1.15 -1.28 0.85
N LEU A 25 0.76 -1.62 2.09
CA LEU A 25 0.33 -0.63 3.09
C LEU A 25 1.45 0.36 3.44
N ARG A 26 2.69 -0.13 3.61
CA ARG A 26 3.84 0.72 3.90
C ARG A 26 4.17 1.67 2.74
N ALA A 27 4.08 1.18 1.50
CA ALA A 27 4.25 1.99 0.31
C ALA A 27 3.15 3.06 0.22
N SER A 28 1.89 2.69 0.46
CA SER A 28 0.75 3.60 0.50
C SER A 28 0.97 4.73 1.52
N TYR A 29 1.34 4.40 2.75
CA TYR A 29 1.61 5.39 3.79
C TYR A 29 2.76 6.33 3.43
N THR A 30 3.82 5.80 2.81
CA THR A 30 4.97 6.58 2.36
C THR A 30 4.56 7.59 1.28
N TYR A 31 3.80 7.15 0.27
CA TYR A 31 3.29 8.05 -0.76
C TYR A 31 2.31 9.08 -0.21
N LEU A 32 1.46 8.71 0.73
CA LEU A 32 0.56 9.66 1.38
C LEU A 32 1.34 10.77 2.12
N SER A 33 2.39 10.39 2.86
CA SER A 33 3.28 11.35 3.52
C SER A 33 3.99 12.27 2.53
N LEU A 34 4.43 11.74 1.39
CA LEU A 34 5.03 12.54 0.32
C LEU A 34 4.01 13.51 -0.29
N GLY A 35 2.78 13.04 -0.53
CA GLY A 35 1.68 13.88 -1.01
C GLY A 35 1.48 15.12 -0.13
N PHE A 36 1.35 14.92 1.18
CA PHE A 36 1.22 16.03 2.14
C PHE A 36 2.46 16.93 2.26
N TYR A 37 3.65 16.39 2.00
CA TYR A 37 4.87 17.20 1.98
C TYR A 37 4.89 18.15 0.77
N PHE A 38 4.49 17.66 -0.39
CA PHE A 38 4.49 18.40 -1.65
C PHE A 38 3.27 19.32 -1.85
N ASP A 39 2.20 19.14 -1.08
CA ASP A 39 1.04 20.05 -1.07
C ASP A 39 1.28 21.35 -0.26
N ARG A 40 2.45 21.51 0.38
CA ARG A 40 2.78 22.73 1.13
C ARG A 40 3.03 23.88 0.15
N ASP A 41 2.45 25.05 0.42
CA ASP A 41 2.54 26.29 -0.39
C ASP A 41 3.99 26.75 -0.70
N GLU A 42 4.99 26.20 0.01
CA GLU A 42 6.41 26.50 -0.16
C GLU A 42 7.08 25.70 -1.30
N VAL A 43 6.43 24.67 -1.84
CA VAL A 43 6.98 23.86 -2.94
C VAL A 43 6.30 24.24 -4.26
N PRO A 44 7.02 24.77 -5.27
CA PRO A 44 6.42 25.29 -6.51
C PRO A 44 6.03 24.17 -7.50
N LEU A 45 5.82 22.95 -7.00
CA LEU A 45 5.56 21.75 -7.79
C LEU A 45 4.08 21.36 -7.68
N GLU A 46 3.25 22.23 -8.24
CA GLU A 46 1.81 22.03 -8.32
C GLU A 46 1.49 20.69 -8.99
N GLY A 47 0.62 19.89 -8.37
CA GLY A 47 0.19 18.58 -8.88
C GLY A 47 1.04 17.37 -8.46
N ILE A 48 2.24 17.55 -7.90
CA ILE A 48 3.03 16.42 -7.37
C ILE A 48 2.37 15.80 -6.14
N GLY A 49 1.80 16.64 -5.26
CA GLY A 49 1.08 16.14 -4.08
C GLY A 49 -0.14 15.29 -4.46
N HIS A 50 -0.91 15.72 -5.47
CA HIS A 50 -2.01 14.94 -6.05
C HIS A 50 -1.53 13.60 -6.63
N PHE A 51 -0.44 13.60 -7.41
CA PHE A 51 0.12 12.37 -7.97
C PHE A 51 0.46 11.34 -6.89
N PHE A 52 1.11 11.77 -5.80
CA PHE A 52 1.44 10.87 -4.70
C PHE A 52 0.23 10.40 -3.91
N ARG A 53 -0.84 11.21 -3.80
CA ARG A 53 -2.10 10.77 -3.19
C ARG A 53 -2.78 9.67 -4.02
N GLU A 54 -2.79 9.79 -5.35
CA GLU A 54 -3.33 8.75 -6.24
C GLU A 54 -2.49 7.46 -6.15
N LEU A 55 -1.15 7.57 -6.14
CA LEU A 55 -0.29 6.41 -5.91
C LEU A 55 -0.53 5.75 -4.54
N ALA A 56 -0.77 6.54 -3.49
CA ALA A 56 -1.08 6.02 -2.17
C ALA A 56 -2.39 5.20 -2.20
N LYS A 57 -3.40 5.69 -2.92
CA LYS A 57 -4.67 4.99 -3.12
C LYS A 57 -4.48 3.69 -3.89
N GLU A 58 -3.76 3.71 -5.01
CA GLU A 58 -3.44 2.50 -5.80
C GLU A 58 -2.74 1.44 -4.94
N LYS A 59 -1.80 1.84 -4.08
CA LYS A 59 -1.13 0.88 -3.17
C LYS A 59 -2.04 0.36 -2.07
N CYS A 60 -3.02 1.14 -1.60
CA CYS A 60 -4.03 0.67 -0.65
C CYS A 60 -4.96 -0.36 -1.31
N GLU A 61 -5.49 -0.06 -2.50
CA GLU A 61 -6.29 -1.00 -3.31
C GLU A 61 -5.50 -2.28 -3.61
N GLY A 62 -4.19 -2.13 -3.88
CA GLY A 62 -3.28 -3.26 -4.06
C GLY A 62 -3.14 -4.14 -2.82
N ALA A 63 -3.25 -3.59 -1.60
CA ALA A 63 -3.26 -4.37 -0.36
C ALA A 63 -4.59 -5.12 -0.14
N GLU A 64 -5.71 -4.54 -0.58
CA GLU A 64 -7.05 -5.12 -0.47
C GLU A 64 -7.27 -6.26 -1.49
N CYS A 65 -6.53 -6.25 -2.59
CA CYS A 65 -6.63 -7.24 -3.67
C CYS A 65 -5.58 -8.36 -3.62
N VAL A 66 -4.77 -8.45 -2.55
CA VAL A 66 -3.83 -9.59 -2.34
C VAL A 66 -4.59 -10.79 -1.82
#